data_AF-A0A8I3AWR9-F1
#
_entry.id   AF-A0A8I3AWR9-F1
#
_cell.length_a   1.000
_cell.length_b   1.000
_cell.length_c   1.000
_cell.angle_alpha   90.00
_cell.angle_beta   90.00
_cell.angle_gamma   90.00
#
_symmetry.space_group_name_H-M   'P 1'
#
loop_
_entity.id
_entity.type
_entity.pdbx_description
1 polymer ?
#
loop_
_entity_poly.entity_id
_entity_poly.type
_entity_poly.pdbx_seq_one_letter_code
_entity_poly.pdbx_strand_id
1 'polypeptide(L)'
;MASKLPGSGPHVYVLLWRDCGGNEFVALGAYAHLKDANAEAKRLGKEQLSDGLTYSSMQADLKAQDSEPLRWDTADGISCWVERHEVK
;
A
#
# COMPACT_ATOMS: atom_id res chain seq x y z
N MET A 1 21.28 28.00 8.08
CA MET A 1 21.19 27.02 6.98
C MET A 1 20.41 25.84 7.50
N ALA A 2 19.17 25.63 7.05
CA ALA A 2 18.35 24.52 7.53
C ALA A 2 18.78 23.24 6.82
N SER A 3 19.32 22.29 7.57
CA SER A 3 19.70 20.96 7.08
C SER A 3 18.46 20.28 6.53
N LYS A 4 18.45 20.01 5.22
CA LYS A 4 17.40 19.28 4.52
C LYS A 4 17.34 17.87 5.14
N LEU A 5 16.31 17.60 5.94
CA LEU A 5 16.10 16.27 6.51
C LEU A 5 16.09 15.25 5.36
N PRO A 6 16.83 14.14 5.45
CA PRO A 6 16.72 13.08 4.44
C PRO A 6 15.25 12.67 4.34
N GLY A 7 14.68 12.78 3.14
CA GLY A 7 13.25 12.62 2.91
C GLY A 7 12.43 13.92 2.80
N SER A 8 13.02 15.10 2.63
CA SER A 8 12.25 16.34 2.35
C SER A 8 12.06 16.65 0.85
N GLY A 9 12.46 15.74 -0.04
CA GLY A 9 12.28 15.91 -1.48
C GLY A 9 10.81 15.78 -1.92
N PRO A 10 10.46 16.26 -3.12
CA PRO A 10 9.20 15.92 -3.75
C PRO A 10 9.08 14.38 -3.79
N HIS A 11 7.94 13.86 -3.35
CA HIS A 11 7.72 12.42 -3.28
C HIS A 11 6.26 12.12 -3.57
N VAL A 12 6.02 10.89 -4.00
CA VAL A 12 4.69 10.32 -4.20
C VAL A 12 4.60 9.00 -3.45
N TYR A 13 3.37 8.59 -3.15
CA TYR A 13 3.05 7.28 -2.60
C TYR A 13 2.47 6.44 -3.73
N VAL A 14 3.13 5.34 -4.07
CA VAL A 14 2.73 4.44 -5.13
C VAL A 14 2.04 3.25 -4.51
N LEU A 15 0.84 2.93 -5.01
CA LEU A 15 0.10 1.73 -4.64
C LEU A 15 0.51 0.60 -5.58
N LEU A 16 1.05 -0.47 -5.01
CA LEU A 16 1.57 -1.62 -5.73
C LEU A 16 0.72 -2.85 -5.45
N TRP A 17 0.56 -3.68 -6.48
CA TRP A 17 -0.21 -4.91 -6.43
C TRP A 17 0.57 -6.05 -7.06
N ARG A 18 0.49 -7.23 -6.46
CA ARG A 18 1.05 -8.47 -6.97
C ARG A 18 0.01 -9.58 -6.83
N ASP A 19 -0.28 -10.25 -7.94
CA ASP A 19 -1.19 -11.39 -8.00
C ASP A 19 -0.52 -12.71 -7.59
N CYS A 20 -1.35 -13.71 -7.31
CA CYS A 20 -0.92 -15.07 -7.05
C CYS A 20 -0.27 -15.70 -8.30
N GLY A 21 0.99 -16.11 -8.17
CA GLY A 21 1.73 -16.81 -9.23
C GLY A 21 2.72 -15.96 -10.05
N GLY A 22 2.85 -14.66 -9.76
CA GLY A 22 3.82 -13.77 -10.41
C GLY A 22 4.91 -13.25 -9.46
N ASN A 23 6.13 -13.08 -9.98
CA ASN A 23 7.16 -12.25 -9.33
C ASN A 23 7.05 -10.77 -9.73
N GLU A 24 6.16 -10.45 -10.66
CA GLU A 24 5.92 -9.11 -11.14
C GLU A 24 4.87 -8.41 -10.28
N PHE A 25 5.02 -7.09 -10.16
CA PHE A 25 4.05 -6.24 -9.50
C PHE A 25 3.69 -5.08 -10.43
N VAL A 26 2.48 -4.58 -10.27
CA VAL A 26 1.95 -3.46 -11.05
C VAL A 26 1.67 -2.27 -10.14
N ALA A 27 1.90 -1.08 -10.65
CA ALA A 27 1.46 0.15 -9.99
C ALA A 27 -0.01 0.40 -10.33
N LEU A 28 -0.87 0.39 -9.31
CA LEU A 28 -2.29 0.68 -9.45
C LEU A 28 -2.58 2.19 -9.42
N GLY A 29 -1.71 2.97 -8.79
CA GLY A 29 -1.86 4.42 -8.70
C GLY A 29 -0.70 5.12 -8.01
N ALA A 30 -0.62 6.43 -8.20
CA ALA A 30 0.34 7.30 -7.52
C ALA A 30 -0.43 8.46 -6.86
N TYR A 31 -0.10 8.72 -5.59
CA TYR A 31 -0.83 9.63 -4.72
C TYR A 31 0.12 10.66 -4.12
N ALA A 32 -0.35 11.90 -3.97
CA ALA A 32 0.43 12.95 -3.31
C ALA A 32 0.51 12.77 -1.79
N HIS A 33 -0.48 12.11 -1.20
CA HIS A 33 -0.58 11.91 0.25
C HIS A 33 -0.68 10.43 0.62
N LEU A 34 0.03 10.05 1.68
CA LEU A 34 0.01 8.69 2.24
C LEU A 34 -1.41 8.24 2.60
N LYS A 35 -2.20 9.15 3.18
CA LYS A 35 -3.60 8.87 3.56
C LYS A 35 -4.44 8.41 2.37
N ASP A 36 -4.27 9.02 1.20
CA ASP A 36 -5.06 8.68 0.02
C ASP A 36 -4.65 7.31 -0.55
N ALA A 37 -3.33 7.05 -0.60
CA ALA A 37 -2.81 5.73 -0.99
C ALA A 37 -3.28 4.62 -0.03
N ASN A 38 -3.21 4.88 1.28
CA ASN A 38 -3.66 3.94 2.31
C ASN A 38 -5.18 3.72 2.26
N ALA A 39 -5.96 4.78 1.97
CA ALA A 39 -7.41 4.66 1.81
C ALA A 39 -7.78 3.75 0.64
N GLU A 40 -7.07 3.87 -0.49
CA GLU A 40 -7.28 3.00 -1.64
C GLU A 40 -6.83 1.56 -1.37
N ALA A 41 -5.66 1.38 -0.77
CA ALA A 41 -5.19 0.06 -0.35
C ALA A 41 -6.21 -0.62 0.60
N LYS A 42 -6.85 0.15 1.50
CA LYS A 42 -7.93 -0.36 2.37
C LYS A 42 -9.19 -0.71 1.60
N ARG A 43 -9.56 0.07 0.58
CA ARG A 43 -10.71 -0.22 -0.29
C ARG A 43 -10.51 -1.55 -1.02
N LEU A 44 -9.36 -1.73 -1.66
CA LEU A 44 -9.01 -2.96 -2.36
C LEU A 44 -8.96 -4.17 -1.43
N GLY A 45 -8.38 -4.01 -0.23
CA GLY A 45 -8.36 -5.09 0.76
C GLY A 45 -9.77 -5.51 1.21
N LYS A 46 -10.70 -4.55 1.35
CA LYS A 46 -12.11 -4.86 1.67
C LYS A 46 -12.81 -5.59 0.53
N GLU A 47 -12.52 -5.25 -0.72
CA GLU A 47 -13.06 -5.93 -1.91
C GLU A 47 -12.59 -7.39 -1.97
N GLN A 48 -11.30 -7.64 -1.71
CA GLN A 48 -10.77 -9.00 -1.62
C GLN A 48 -11.36 -9.80 -0.44
N LEU A 49 -11.65 -9.14 0.68
CA LEU A 49 -12.31 -9.76 1.83
C LEU A 49 -13.77 -10.14 1.55
N SER A 50 -14.51 -9.33 0.79
CA SER A 50 -15.88 -9.66 0.40
C SER A 50 -15.97 -10.86 -0.53
N ASP A 51 -14.89 -11.18 -1.26
CA ASP A 51 -14.79 -12.36 -2.12
C ASP A 51 -14.47 -13.65 -1.32
N GLY A 52 -14.34 -13.56 0.01
CA GLY A 52 -14.38 -14.71 0.93
C GLY A 52 -13.05 -15.42 1.18
N LEU A 53 -11.92 -14.91 0.67
CA LEU A 53 -10.68 -15.69 0.60
C LEU A 53 -9.61 -15.46 1.67
N THR A 54 -9.64 -14.45 2.55
CA THR A 54 -8.59 -14.36 3.60
C THR A 54 -8.98 -13.55 4.85
N TYR A 55 -9.44 -14.21 5.91
CA TYR A 55 -10.12 -13.51 7.03
C TYR A 55 -9.23 -13.03 8.20
N SER A 56 -8.04 -13.60 8.43
CA SER A 56 -7.34 -13.44 9.73
C SER A 56 -6.14 -12.50 9.76
N SER A 57 -5.26 -12.49 8.75
CA SER A 57 -4.07 -11.61 8.72
C SER A 57 -4.41 -10.17 8.30
N MET A 58 -5.16 -10.02 7.21
CA MET A 58 -5.48 -8.71 6.62
C MET A 58 -6.23 -7.76 7.56
N GLN A 59 -7.05 -8.27 8.48
CA GLN A 59 -7.89 -7.43 9.33
C GLN A 59 -7.10 -6.58 10.33
N ALA A 60 -5.94 -7.08 10.78
CA ALA A 60 -5.04 -6.32 11.66
C ALA A 60 -4.34 -5.22 10.86
N ASP A 61 -3.87 -5.54 9.66
CA ASP A 61 -3.15 -4.61 8.79
C ASP A 61 -4.08 -3.49 8.27
N LEU A 62 -5.31 -3.82 7.89
CA LEU A 62 -6.30 -2.81 7.46
C LEU A 62 -6.72 -1.85 8.59
N LYS A 63 -6.51 -2.23 9.85
CA LYS A 63 -6.72 -1.37 11.03
C LYS A 63 -5.47 -0.55 11.39
N ALA A 64 -4.32 -0.78 10.74
CA ALA A 64 -3.11 -0.02 10.99
C ALA A 64 -3.31 1.49 10.70
N GLN A 65 -2.66 2.31 11.51
CA GLN A 65 -2.77 3.76 11.49
C GLN A 65 -2.24 4.33 10.18
N ASP A 66 -2.88 5.41 9.68
CA ASP A 66 -2.53 6.09 8.43
C ASP A 66 -1.16 6.82 8.46
N SER A 67 -0.36 6.61 9.51
CA SER A 67 0.97 7.21 9.69
C SER A 67 2.07 6.46 8.95
N GLU A 68 1.86 5.20 8.59
CA GLU A 68 2.84 4.35 7.91
C GLU A 68 2.27 3.80 6.58
N PRO A 69 3.13 3.52 5.58
CA PRO A 69 2.72 2.84 4.35
C PRO A 69 2.04 1.52 4.64
N LEU A 70 0.79 1.39 4.19
CA LEU A 70 0.01 0.20 4.40
C LEU A 70 0.54 -0.95 3.54
N ARG A 71 0.55 -2.16 4.10
CA ARG A 71 0.73 -3.41 3.38
C ARG A 71 -0.24 -4.44 3.92
N TRP A 72 -0.81 -5.24 3.03
CA TRP A 72 -1.53 -6.45 3.38
C TRP A 72 -1.20 -7.56 2.39
N ASP A 73 -1.32 -8.79 2.86
CA ASP A 73 -1.07 -10.00 2.09
C ASP A 73 -2.23 -10.98 2.35
N THR A 74 -2.73 -11.62 1.30
CA THR A 74 -3.75 -12.67 1.36
C THR A 74 -3.11 -14.05 1.49
N ALA A 75 -3.90 -15.06 1.86
CA ALA A 75 -3.41 -16.44 1.98
C ALA A 75 -3.16 -17.11 0.63
N ASP A 76 -3.83 -16.66 -0.43
CA ASP A 76 -3.64 -17.13 -1.80
C ASP A 76 -2.45 -16.47 -2.52
N GLY A 77 -1.75 -15.55 -1.84
CA GLY A 77 -0.49 -14.97 -2.32
C GLY A 77 -0.62 -13.63 -3.06
N ILE A 78 -1.79 -12.99 -2.99
CA ILE A 78 -1.96 -11.60 -3.41
C ILE A 78 -1.30 -10.69 -2.36
N SER A 79 -0.55 -9.69 -2.83
CA SER A 79 0.04 -8.66 -1.98
C SER A 79 -0.34 -7.29 -2.52
N CYS A 80 -0.67 -6.38 -1.61
CA CYS A 80 -0.91 -4.98 -1.95
C CYS A 80 -0.26 -4.09 -0.90
N TRP A 81 0.51 -3.11 -1.36
CA TRP A 81 1.26 -2.24 -0.46
C TRP A 81 1.50 -0.85 -1.04
N VAL A 82 1.75 0.09 -0.14
CA VAL A 82 2.11 1.46 -0.47
C VAL A 82 3.62 1.62 -0.32
N GLU A 83 4.26 2.26 -1.30
CA GLU A 83 5.67 2.66 -1.24
C GLU A 83 5.83 4.15 -1.44
N ARG A 84 6.76 4.74 -0.70
CA ARG A 84 7.16 6.13 -0.90
C ARG A 84 8.28 6.19 -1.93
N HIS A 85 8.04 6.91 -3.02
CA HIS A 85 9.01 7.12 -4.09
C HIS A 85 9.41 8.59 -4.17
N GLU A 86 10.71 8.87 -4.13
CA GLU A 86 11.25 10.21 -4.35
C GLU A 86 11.21 10.56 -5.84
N VAL A 87 10.73 11.75 -6.16
CA VAL A 87 10.72 12.28 -7.53
C VAL A 87 11.99 13.10 -7.73
N LYS A 88 12.81 12.70 -8.71
CA LYS A 88 14.06 13.37 -9.09
C LYS A 88 13.85 14.33 -10.24
#